data_AF-A0AAD1DHW6-F1
#
_entry.id   AF-A0AAD1DHW6-F1
#
_cell.length_a   1.000
_cell.length_b   1.000
_cell.length_c   1.000
_cell.angle_alpha   90.00
_cell.angle_beta   90.00
_cell.angle_gamma   90.00
#
_symmetry.space_group_name_H-M   'P 1'
#
loop_
_entity.id
_entity.type
_entity.pdbx_description
1 polymer ?
#
loop_
_entity_poly.entity_id
_entity_poly.type
_entity_poly.pdbx_seq_one_letter_code
_entity_poly.pdbx_strand_id
1 'polypeptide(L)' 'MNKFIIVALLATLLAGCAHDSPCVPVYDSEGRLVHTNTCMKGTTQDNWETAGAIAGGAAAIAGLTLGIVALTR' A
#
# COMPACT_ATOMS: atom_id res chain seq x y z
N MET A 1 0.39 -26.54 0.76
CA MET A 1 1.49 -25.68 1.26
C MET A 1 2.18 -24.88 0.16
N ASN A 2 2.53 -25.45 -1.00
CA ASN A 2 3.16 -24.70 -2.11
C ASN A 2 2.42 -23.43 -2.55
N LYS A 3 1.08 -23.41 -2.52
CA LYS A 3 0.29 -22.27 -2.97
C LYS A 3 0.48 -21.02 -2.09
N PHE A 4 0.63 -21.20 -0.78
CA PHE A 4 0.84 -20.09 0.16
C PHE A 4 2.21 -19.45 0.00
N ILE A 5 3.23 -20.27 -0.30
CA ILE A 5 4.59 -19.80 -0.59
C ILE A 5 4.58 -18.93 -1.85
N ILE A 6 3.89 -19.37 -2.91
CA ILE A 6 3.76 -18.61 -4.16
C ILE A 6 3.04 -17.27 -3.93
N VAL A 7 1.94 -17.28 -3.18
CA VAL A 7 1.20 -16.04 -2.86
C VAL A 7 2.04 -15.08 -2.03
N ALA A 8 2.80 -15.58 -1.05
CA ALA A 8 3.69 -14.75 -0.24
C ALA A 8 4.83 -14.14 -1.07
N LEU A 9 5.44 -14.93 -1.96
CA LEU A 9 6.46 -14.45 -2.90
C LEU A 9 5.90 -13.41 -3.87
N LEU A 10 4.68 -13.61 -4.38
CA LEU A 10 4.04 -12.64 -5.25
C LEU A 10 3.80 -11.32 -4.50
N ALA A 11 3.26 -11.40 -3.27
CA ALA A 11 2.97 -10.22 -2.46
C ALA A 11 4.23 -9.39 -2.15
N THR A 12 5.36 -10.04 -1.83
CA THR A 12 6.62 -9.33 -1.56
C THR A 12 7.24 -8.71 -2.82
N LEU A 13 7.16 -9.40 -3.96
CA LEU A 13 7.59 -8.87 -5.26
C LEU A 13 6.80 -7.63 -5.65
N LEU A 14 5.46 -7.68 -5.55
CA LEU A 14 4.61 -6.57 -5.94
C LEU A 14 4.68 -5.38 -4.96
N ALA A 15 4.91 -5.64 -3.66
CA ALA A 15 5.15 -4.58 -2.68
C ALA A 15 6.47 -3.83 -2.95
N GLY A 16 7.50 -4.52 -3.46
CA GLY A 16 8.79 -3.91 -3.84
C GLY A 16 8.69 -2.96 -5.04
N CYS A 17 7.69 -3.12 -5.91
CA CYS A 17 7.46 -2.25 -7.08
C CYS A 17 6.68 -0.97 -6.77
N ALA A 18 6.21 -0.78 -5.54
CA ALA A 18 5.39 0.35 -5.12
C ALA A 18 6.20 1.50 -4.49
N HIS A 19 7.53 1.43 -4.52
CA HIS A 19 8.36 2.38 -3.80
C HIS A 19 8.87 3.51 -4.68
N ASP A 20 8.80 4.71 -4.09
CA ASP A 20 9.26 6.01 -4.56
C ASP A 20 8.44 6.66 -5.69
N SER A 21 7.54 7.52 -5.27
CA SER A 21 6.97 8.56 -6.12
C SER A 21 8.06 9.53 -6.58
N PRO A 22 8.12 9.91 -7.87
CA PRO A 22 9.08 10.89 -8.35
C PRO A 22 8.84 12.22 -7.63
N CYS A 23 9.76 12.60 -6.76
CA CYS A 23 9.78 13.92 -6.15
C CYS A 23 10.43 14.90 -7.12
N VAL A 24 9.84 16.09 -7.27
CA VAL A 24 10.37 17.12 -8.19
C VAL A 24 11.27 18.09 -7.38
N PRO A 25 12.60 18.01 -7.51
CA PRO A 25 13.50 18.97 -6.89
C PRO A 25 13.38 20.33 -7.60
N VAL A 26 13.28 21.40 -6.83
CA VAL A 26 13.30 22.79 -7.34
C VAL A 26 14.66 23.41 -7.01
N TYR A 27 15.35 23.88 -8.05
CA TYR A 27 16.65 24.53 -7.95
C TYR A 27 16.52 26.05 -8.16
N ASP A 28 17.43 26.82 -7.56
CA ASP A 28 17.57 28.25 -7.85
C ASP A 28 18.39 28.50 -9.13
N SER A 29 18.61 29.77 -9.47
CA SER A 29 19.42 30.18 -10.62
C SER A 29 20.91 29.83 -10.51
N GLU A 30 21.40 29.52 -9.30
CA GLU A 30 22.77 29.06 -9.04
C GLU A 30 22.87 27.51 -9.08
N GLY A 31 21.76 26.82 -9.29
CA GLY A 31 21.68 25.36 -9.32
C GLY A 31 21.63 24.70 -7.93
N ARG A 32 21.32 25.45 -6.87
CA ARG A 32 21.22 24.93 -5.50
C ARG A 32 19.80 24.45 -5.24
N LEU A 33 19.66 23.33 -4.53
CA LEU A 33 18.35 22.79 -4.18
C LEU A 33 17.67 23.71 -3.16
N VAL A 34 16.57 24.35 -3.56
CA VAL A 34 15.81 25.28 -2.72
C VAL A 34 14.79 24.52 -1.87
N HIS A 35 14.12 23.54 -2.49
CA HIS A 35 13.00 22.81 -1.90
C HIS A 35 12.67 21.58 -2.76
N THR A 36 12.21 20.51 -2.12
CA THR A 36 11.67 19.33 -2.81
C THR A 36 10.14 19.39 -2.74
N ASN A 37 9.48 19.68 -3.87
CA ASN A 37 8.02 19.67 -3.93
C ASN A 37 7.47 18.29 -3.58
N THR A 38 6.26 18.29 -2.99
CA THR A 38 5.57 17.08 -2.54
C THR A 38 5.68 15.98 -3.59
N CYS A 39 6.18 14.81 -3.18
CA CYS A 39 6.31 13.67 -4.07
C CYS A 39 4.92 13.26 -4.57
N MET A 40 4.73 13.27 -5.89
CA MET A 40 3.49 12.85 -6.53
C MET A 40 3.37 11.34 -6.34
N LYS A 41 2.56 10.91 -5.36
CA LYS A 41 2.33 9.50 -5.05
C LYS A 41 2.03 8.73 -6.33
N GLY A 42 2.77 7.64 -6.55
CA GLY A 42 2.63 6.86 -7.78
C GLY A 42 1.26 6.17 -7.81
N THR A 43 0.65 6.05 -8.99
CA THR A 43 -0.63 5.33 -9.16
C THR A 43 -0.58 3.91 -8.61
N THR A 44 0.58 3.25 -8.70
CA THR A 44 0.82 1.94 -8.08
C THR A 44 0.74 2.00 -6.56
N GLN A 45 1.42 2.94 -5.92
CA GLN A 45 1.39 3.14 -4.46
C GLN A 45 -0.02 3.48 -3.96
N ASP A 46 -0.76 4.35 -4.66
CA ASP A 46 -2.16 4.65 -4.35
C ASP A 46 -3.06 3.42 -4.44
N ASN A 47 -2.86 2.59 -5.47
CA ASN A 47 -3.61 1.34 -5.62
C ASN A 47 -3.29 0.36 -4.48
N TRP A 48 -2.05 0.29 -4.00
CA TRP A 48 -1.67 -0.58 -2.88
C TRP A 48 -2.24 -0.12 -1.55
N GLU A 49 -2.23 1.17 -1.26
CA GLU A 49 -2.88 1.70 -0.07
C GLU A 49 -4.39 1.50 -0.11
N THR A 50 -5.00 1.70 -1.28
CA THR A 50 -6.43 1.43 -1.49
C THR A 50 -6.76 -0.06 -1.32
N ALA A 51 -5.96 -0.95 -1.93
CA ALA A 51 -6.13 -2.39 -1.80
C ALA A 51 -5.93 -2.85 -0.35
N GLY A 52 -4.95 -2.30 0.37
CA GLY A 52 -4.71 -2.55 1.78
C GLY A 52 -5.88 -2.09 2.66
N ALA A 53 -6.43 -0.90 2.39
CA ALA A 53 -7.61 -0.38 3.09
C ALA A 53 -8.85 -1.26 2.85
N ILE A 54 -9.08 -1.72 1.61
CA ILE A 54 -10.17 -2.64 1.27
C ILE A 54 -9.99 -3.98 1.96
N ALA A 55 -8.78 -4.56 1.91
CA ALA A 55 -8.47 -5.84 2.54
C ALA A 55 -8.66 -5.78 4.08
N GLY A 56 -8.19 -4.70 4.71
CA GLY A 56 -8.38 -4.45 6.15
C GLY A 56 -9.86 -4.30 6.52
N GLY A 57 -10.63 -3.54 5.72
CA GLY A 57 -12.07 -3.39 5.90
C GLY A 57 -12.82 -4.72 5.78
N ALA A 58 -12.49 -5.53 4.75
CA ALA A 58 -13.09 -6.84 4.56
C ALA A 58 -12.78 -7.80 5.72
N ALA A 59 -11.54 -7.80 6.22
CA ALA A 59 -11.15 -8.61 7.37
C ALA A 59 -11.90 -8.19 8.65
N ALA A 60 -12.08 -6.89 8.89
CA ALA A 60 -12.85 -6.39 10.03
C ALA A 60 -14.31 -6.82 9.99
N ILE A 61 -14.96 -6.74 8.82
CA ILE A 61 -16.34 -7.20 8.63
C ILE A 61 -16.45 -8.71 8.88
N ALA A 62 -15.55 -9.51 8.30
CA ALA A 62 -15.54 -10.95 8.51
C ALA A 62 -15.37 -11.31 10.00
N GLY A 63 -14.45 -10.65 10.70
CA GLY A 63 -14.22 -10.84 12.13
C GLY A 63 -15.46 -10.50 12.98
N LEU A 64 -16.12 -9.37 12.68
CA LEU A 64 -17.35 -8.98 13.36
C LEU A 64 -18.46 -10.02 13.16
N THR A 65 -18.65 -10.47 11.92
CA THR A 65 -19.70 -11.42 11.56
C THR A 65 -19.50 -12.76 12.26
N LEU A 66 -18.26 -13.27 12.27
CA LEU A 66 -17.91 -14.49 12.98
C LEU A 66 -18.07 -14.34 14.50
N GLY A 67 -17.71 -13.18 15.06
CA GLY A 67 -17.91 -12.87 16.47
C GLY A 67 -19.39 -12.89 16.87
N ILE A 68 -20.28 -12.31 16.06
CA ILE A 68 -21.72 -12.34 16.29
C ILE A 68 -22.26 -13.78 16.24
N VAL A 69 -21.84 -14.58 15.26
CA VAL A 69 -22.24 -16.00 15.18
C VAL A 69 -21.77 -16.79 16.39
N ALA A 70 -20.55 -16.53 16.88
CA ALA A 70 -20.00 -17.18 18.07
C ALA A 70 -20.71 -16.76 19.37
N LEU A 71 -21.31 -15.56 19.44
CA LEU A 71 -22.10 -15.14 20.61
C LEU A 71 -23.54 -15.65 20.58
N THR A 72 -24.06 -16.01 19.41
CA THR A 72 -25.49 -16.33 19.20
C THR A 72 -25.78 -17.81 18.98
N ARG A 73 -24.74 -18.66 19.00
CA ARG A 73 -24.83 -20.12 18.99
C ARG A 73 -24.17 -20.70 20.24
#